data_AF-A0A924Q2X8-F1
#
_entry.id   AF-A0A924Q2X8-F1
#
_cell.length_a   1.000
_cell.length_b   1.000
_cell.length_c   1.000
_cell.angle_alpha   90.00
_cell.angle_beta   90.00
_cell.angle_gamma   90.00
#
_symmetry.space_group_name_H-M   'P 1'
#
loop_
_entity.id
_entity.type
_entity.pdbx_description
1 polymer ?
#
loop_
_entity_poly.entity_id
_entity_poly.type
_entity_poly.pdbx_seq_one_letter_code
_entity_poly.pdbx_strand_id
1 'polypeptide(L)'
;MDAARLQSMRQAADHLSQHDPVMAKLVADHGLCTIVPHTDYYRSLVDSIIGQQLSVKAAAAIKQRFRELFGGTFPEPGLILGKTVEELRAVGLSYAKANYIKDLATHVLDGRITFNKIDSQTNAEIIAEANNWHPYESVASWYLW
;
A
#
# COMPACT_ATOMS: atom_id res chain seq x y z
N MET A 1 -5.99 -6.64 -19.08
CA MET A 1 -4.98 -5.59 -19.28
C MET A 1 -5.41 -4.79 -20.48
N ASP A 2 -5.60 -3.47 -20.35
CA ASP A 2 -5.92 -2.63 -21.50
C ASP A 2 -4.74 -2.59 -22.50
N ALA A 3 -5.03 -2.17 -23.74
CA ALA A 3 -4.06 -2.20 -24.83
C ALA A 3 -2.85 -1.29 -24.58
N ALA A 4 -3.06 -0.14 -23.94
CA ALA A 4 -2.00 0.82 -23.63
C ALA A 4 -1.00 0.24 -22.63
N ARG A 5 -1.50 -0.39 -21.57
CA ARG A 5 -0.71 -1.05 -20.54
C ARG A 5 0.06 -2.26 -21.08
N LEU A 6 -0.55 -3.06 -21.96
CA LEU A 6 0.15 -4.16 -22.63
C LEU A 6 1.34 -3.62 -23.44
N GLN A 7 1.15 -2.50 -24.14
CA GLN A 7 2.22 -1.86 -24.89
C GLN A 7 3.34 -1.36 -23.96
N SER A 8 3.00 -0.69 -22.86
CA SER A 8 4.00 -0.23 -21.89
C SER A 8 4.79 -1.38 -21.26
N MET A 9 4.13 -2.50 -20.93
CA MET A 9 4.81 -3.69 -20.38
C MET A 9 5.74 -4.34 -21.39
N ARG A 10 5.39 -4.36 -22.69
CA ARG A 10 6.29 -4.82 -23.76
C ARG A 10 7.50 -3.92 -23.89
N GLN A 11 7.30 -2.60 -23.93
CA GLN A 11 8.40 -1.63 -24.01
C GLN A 11 9.37 -1.77 -22.82
N ALA A 12 8.84 -1.94 -21.61
CA ALA A 12 9.66 -2.17 -20.42
C ALA A 12 10.44 -3.49 -20.50
N ALA A 13 9.79 -4.58 -20.93
CA ALA A 13 10.43 -5.89 -21.09
C ALA A 13 11.53 -5.87 -22.17
N ASP A 14 11.29 -5.20 -23.29
CA ASP A 14 12.26 -5.03 -24.37
C ASP A 14 13.46 -4.21 -23.89
N HIS A 15 13.20 -3.09 -23.21
CA HIS A 15 14.27 -2.24 -22.65
C HIS A 15 15.15 -3.04 -21.68
N LEU A 16 14.56 -3.76 -20.72
CA LEU A 16 15.31 -4.56 -19.75
C LEU A 16 16.08 -5.70 -20.45
N SER A 17 15.48 -6.39 -21.42
CA SER A 17 16.12 -7.50 -22.12
C SER A 17 17.32 -7.05 -22.97
N GLN A 18 17.30 -5.81 -23.49
CA GLN A 18 18.41 -5.25 -24.26
C GLN A 18 19.59 -4.82 -23.38
N HIS A 19 19.36 -4.50 -22.11
CA HIS A 19 20.37 -3.91 -21.21
C HIS A 19 20.85 -4.87 -20.10
N ASP A 20 20.14 -5.97 -19.85
CA ASP A 20 20.48 -6.94 -18.81
C ASP A 20 20.19 -8.39 -19.26
N PRO A 21 21.23 -9.22 -19.51
CA PRO A 21 21.08 -10.63 -19.90
C PRO A 21 20.33 -11.51 -18.87
N VAL A 22 20.41 -11.20 -17.57
CA VAL A 22 19.65 -11.91 -16.53
C VAL A 22 18.18 -11.59 -16.67
N MET A 23 17.84 -10.31 -16.84
CA MET A 23 16.45 -9.89 -17.08
C MET A 23 15.91 -10.44 -18.40
N ALA A 24 16.73 -10.47 -19.46
CA ALA A 24 16.36 -11.04 -20.75
C ALA A 24 15.93 -12.52 -20.62
N LYS A 25 16.70 -13.29 -19.84
CA LYS A 25 16.35 -14.68 -19.53
C LYS A 25 15.05 -14.77 -18.73
N LEU A 26 14.88 -13.96 -17.69
CA LEU A 26 13.66 -13.97 -16.87
C LEU A 26 12.40 -13.63 -17.68
N VAL A 27 12.49 -12.66 -18.58
CA VAL A 27 11.39 -12.30 -19.50
C VAL A 27 11.10 -13.44 -20.48
N ALA A 28 12.11 -14.12 -21.00
CA ALA A 28 11.91 -15.28 -21.87
C ALA A 28 11.26 -16.47 -21.13
N ASP A 29 11.66 -16.72 -19.89
CA ASP A 29 11.18 -17.85 -19.08
C ASP A 29 9.77 -17.62 -18.52
N HIS A 30 9.42 -16.37 -18.16
CA HIS A 30 8.18 -16.04 -17.44
C HIS A 30 7.21 -15.13 -18.20
N GLY A 31 7.62 -14.54 -19.32
CA GLY A 31 6.82 -13.60 -20.09
C GLY A 31 6.74 -12.20 -19.47
N LEU A 32 5.71 -11.45 -19.87
CA LEU A 32 5.53 -10.07 -19.43
C LEU A 32 5.10 -9.99 -17.95
N CYS A 33 5.57 -8.95 -17.27
CA CYS A 33 5.14 -8.63 -15.91
C CYS A 33 3.62 -8.44 -15.82
N THR A 34 2.99 -9.08 -14.83
CA THR A 34 1.55 -9.04 -14.60
C THR A 34 1.15 -8.22 -13.37
N ILE A 35 2.09 -7.55 -12.70
CA ILE A 35 1.85 -6.76 -11.47
C ILE A 35 0.92 -5.60 -11.78
N VAL A 36 -0.26 -5.56 -11.17
CA VAL A 36 -1.24 -4.49 -11.34
C VAL A 36 -1.06 -3.44 -10.22
N PRO A 37 -0.92 -2.15 -10.56
CA PRO A 37 -0.91 -1.07 -9.60
C PRO A 37 -2.18 -1.08 -8.76
N HIS A 38 -2.01 -0.76 -7.48
CA HIS A 38 -3.14 -0.51 -6.61
C HIS A 38 -3.79 0.84 -6.97
N THR A 39 -5.12 0.88 -7.00
CA THR A 39 -5.87 2.11 -7.27
C THR A 39 -6.53 2.69 -6.02
N ASP A 40 -6.60 1.91 -4.94
CA ASP A 40 -7.08 2.35 -3.63
C ASP A 40 -5.88 2.53 -2.70
N TYR A 41 -5.33 3.74 -2.72
CA TYR A 41 -4.10 4.09 -2.00
C TYR A 41 -4.28 4.05 -0.48
N TYR A 42 -5.43 4.50 0.02
CA TYR A 42 -5.75 4.46 1.45
C TYR A 42 -5.74 3.03 1.97
N ARG A 43 -6.49 2.14 1.31
CA ARG A 43 -6.52 0.72 1.65
C ARG A 43 -5.14 0.10 1.55
N SER A 44 -4.42 0.38 0.47
CA SER A 44 -3.09 -0.20 0.23
C SER A 44 -2.11 0.19 1.32
N LEU A 45 -2.16 1.44 1.79
CA LEU A 45 -1.30 1.92 2.86
C LEU A 45 -1.62 1.24 4.20
N VAL A 46 -2.90 1.12 4.56
CA VAL A 46 -3.31 0.36 5.75
C VAL A 46 -2.91 -1.11 5.63
N ASP A 47 -3.17 -1.75 4.50
CA ASP A 47 -2.80 -3.15 4.25
C ASP A 47 -1.28 -3.37 4.32
N SER A 48 -0.50 -2.39 3.88
CA SER A 48 0.96 -2.37 4.03
C SER A 48 1.36 -2.26 5.50
N ILE A 49 0.73 -1.36 6.28
CA ILE A 49 0.97 -1.25 7.73
C ILE A 49 0.69 -2.57 8.45
N ILE A 50 -0.43 -3.22 8.14
CA ILE A 50 -0.78 -4.52 8.71
C ILE A 50 0.30 -5.57 8.38
N GLY A 51 0.79 -5.59 7.14
CA GLY A 51 1.73 -6.59 6.63
C GLY A 51 3.18 -6.46 7.09
N GLN A 52 3.60 -5.33 7.66
CA GLN A 52 5.00 -5.08 8.04
C GLN A 52 5.59 -6.19 8.91
N GLN A 53 6.78 -6.67 8.55
CA GLN A 53 7.53 -7.69 9.30
C GLN A 53 6.75 -9.00 9.53
N LEU A 54 5.81 -9.34 8.63
CA LEU A 54 5.04 -10.58 8.70
C LEU A 54 5.21 -11.40 7.42
N SER A 55 5.02 -12.71 7.55
CA SER A 55 4.82 -13.56 6.38
C SER A 55 3.52 -13.20 5.66
N VAL A 56 3.44 -13.48 4.37
CA VAL A 56 2.23 -13.24 3.56
C VAL A 56 0.99 -13.90 4.18
N LYS A 57 1.14 -15.13 4.69
CA LYS A 57 0.05 -15.88 5.33
C LYS A 57 -0.43 -15.22 6.63
N ALA A 58 0.50 -14.76 7.48
CA ALA A 58 0.16 -14.08 8.72
C ALA A 58 -0.52 -12.72 8.45
N ALA A 59 0.01 -11.94 7.51
CA ALA A 59 -0.58 -10.69 7.07
C ALA A 59 -1.99 -10.89 6.53
N ALA A 60 -2.21 -11.89 5.66
CA ALA A 60 -3.52 -12.20 5.10
C ALA A 60 -4.56 -12.53 6.18
N ALA A 61 -4.19 -13.32 7.19
CA ALA A 61 -5.07 -13.67 8.30
C ALA A 61 -5.46 -12.46 9.16
N ILE A 62 -4.52 -11.56 9.45
CA ILE A 62 -4.82 -10.33 10.20
C ILE A 62 -5.68 -9.38 9.37
N LYS A 63 -5.37 -9.19 8.08
CA LYS A 63 -6.18 -8.36 7.16
C LYS A 63 -7.62 -8.85 7.07
N GLN A 64 -7.83 -10.16 7.05
CA GLN A 64 -9.17 -10.76 7.06
C GLN A 64 -9.91 -10.41 8.36
N ARG A 65 -9.34 -10.71 9.54
CA ARG A 65 -9.97 -10.37 10.82
C ARG A 65 -10.20 -8.87 11.01
N PHE A 66 -9.28 -8.06 10.50
CA PHE A 66 -9.44 -6.60 10.47
C PHE A 66 -10.68 -6.18 9.69
N ARG A 67 -10.91 -6.72 8.49
CA ARG A 67 -12.16 -6.44 7.74
C ARG A 67 -13.39 -6.98 8.44
N GLU A 68 -13.31 -8.18 9.03
CA GLU A 68 -14.43 -8.79 9.77
C GLU A 68 -14.86 -7.93 10.97
N LEU A 69 -13.93 -7.24 11.64
CA LEU A 69 -14.23 -6.26 12.70
C LEU A 69 -15.15 -5.11 12.22
N PHE A 70 -15.17 -4.84 10.92
CA PHE A 70 -15.97 -3.79 10.28
C PHE A 70 -17.06 -4.35 9.34
N GLY A 71 -17.52 -5.58 9.56
CA GLY A 71 -18.62 -6.16 8.78
C GLY A 71 -18.20 -6.74 7.43
N GLY A 72 -16.91 -7.04 7.25
CA GLY A 72 -16.37 -7.72 6.06
C GLY A 72 -15.96 -6.78 4.92
N THR A 73 -16.25 -5.49 5.02
CA THR A 73 -15.79 -4.46 4.08
C THR A 73 -14.53 -3.78 4.60
N PHE A 74 -13.87 -3.02 3.73
CA PHE A 74 -12.76 -2.17 4.16
C PHE A 74 -13.32 -0.92 4.84
N PRO A 75 -12.90 -0.58 6.07
CA PRO A 75 -13.49 0.52 6.82
C PRO A 75 -13.10 1.89 6.27
N GLU A 76 -14.06 2.81 6.26
CA GLU A 76 -13.76 4.24 6.15
C GLU A 76 -12.94 4.72 7.37
N PRO A 77 -12.12 5.77 7.23
CA PRO A 77 -11.29 6.31 8.31
C PRO A 77 -12.06 6.56 9.62
N GLY A 78 -13.28 7.09 9.55
CA GLY A 78 -14.09 7.39 10.74
C GLY A 78 -14.45 6.14 11.56
N LEU A 79 -14.66 5.00 10.89
CA LEU A 79 -14.96 3.73 11.56
C LEU A 79 -13.74 3.21 12.33
N ILE A 80 -12.54 3.39 11.79
CA ILE A 80 -11.29 3.04 12.49
C ILE A 80 -11.12 3.92 13.73
N LEU A 81 -11.42 5.22 13.64
CA LEU A 81 -11.32 6.12 14.79
C LEU A 81 -12.30 5.77 15.90
N GLY A 82 -13.48 5.24 15.57
CA GLY A 82 -14.47 4.76 16.52
C GLY A 82 -14.07 3.50 17.30
N LYS A 83 -12.99 2.79 16.92
CA LYS A 83 -12.47 1.63 17.64
C LYS A 83 -11.37 1.98 18.62
N THR A 84 -11.33 1.33 19.79
CA THR A 84 -10.19 1.47 20.70
C THR A 84 -8.95 0.78 20.15
N VAL A 85 -7.77 1.14 20.66
CA VAL A 85 -6.51 0.48 20.29
C VAL A 85 -6.57 -1.01 20.65
N GLU A 86 -7.22 -1.35 21.77
CA GLU A 86 -7.41 -2.71 22.26
C GLU A 86 -8.29 -3.54 21.32
N GLU A 87 -9.38 -2.98 20.79
CA GLU A 87 -10.23 -3.64 19.79
C GLU A 87 -9.45 -3.93 18.50
N LEU A 88 -8.63 -2.98 18.04
CA LEU A 88 -7.76 -3.18 16.88
C LEU A 88 -6.66 -4.23 17.15
N ARG A 89 -6.14 -4.30 18.37
CA ARG A 89 -5.16 -5.33 18.76
C ARG A 89 -5.78 -6.72 18.84
N ALA A 90 -7.06 -6.83 19.20
CA ALA A 90 -7.76 -8.10 19.32
C ALA A 90 -7.78 -8.89 17.98
N VAL A 91 -7.68 -8.22 16.83
CA VAL A 91 -7.58 -8.88 15.51
C VAL A 91 -6.16 -9.31 15.13
N GLY A 92 -5.16 -9.05 16.00
CA GLY A 92 -3.76 -9.46 15.84
C GLY A 92 -2.80 -8.35 15.43
N LEU A 93 -3.22 -7.07 15.54
CA LEU A 93 -2.32 -5.94 15.34
C LEU A 93 -1.38 -5.74 16.54
N SER A 94 -0.14 -5.33 16.27
CA SER A 94 0.73 -4.81 17.32
C SER A 94 0.20 -3.46 17.81
N TYR A 95 0.69 -3.00 18.96
CA TYR A 95 0.29 -1.71 19.53
C TYR A 95 0.69 -0.56 18.60
N ALA A 96 1.91 -0.63 18.05
CA ALA A 96 2.40 0.32 17.06
C ALA A 96 1.50 0.36 15.82
N LYS A 97 1.18 -0.80 15.22
CA LYS A 97 0.33 -0.87 14.02
C LYS A 97 -1.07 -0.33 14.25
N ALA A 98 -1.68 -0.62 15.39
CA ALA A 98 -2.99 -0.07 15.75
C ALA A 98 -2.96 1.46 15.83
N ASN A 99 -1.92 2.04 16.45
CA ASN A 99 -1.76 3.49 16.50
C ASN A 99 -1.48 4.10 15.13
N TYR A 100 -0.61 3.50 14.31
CA TYR A 100 -0.33 3.99 12.95
C TYR A 100 -1.58 4.00 12.07
N ILE A 101 -2.42 2.98 12.16
CA ILE A 101 -3.67 2.92 11.40
C ILE A 101 -4.67 3.98 11.87
N LYS A 102 -4.76 4.24 13.18
CA LYS A 102 -5.59 5.34 13.73
C LYS A 102 -5.05 6.72 13.36
N ASP A 103 -3.73 6.89 13.39
CA ASP A 103 -3.08 8.15 13.03
C ASP A 103 -3.29 8.47 11.55
N LEU A 104 -3.08 7.49 10.67
CA LEU A 104 -3.41 7.59 9.25
C LEU A 104 -4.88 7.95 9.05
N ALA A 105 -5.80 7.28 9.74
CA ALA A 105 -7.23 7.59 9.64
C ALA A 105 -7.55 9.04 10.08
N THR A 106 -6.89 9.53 11.12
CA THR A 106 -7.00 10.94 11.56
C THR A 106 -6.53 11.89 10.46
N HIS A 107 -5.35 11.67 9.90
CA HIS A 107 -4.79 12.56 8.88
C HIS A 107 -5.57 12.57 7.57
N VAL A 108 -6.18 11.45 7.19
CA VAL A 108 -7.08 11.38 6.04
C VAL A 108 -8.36 12.18 6.29
N LEU A 109 -8.96 12.08 7.49
CA LEU A 109 -10.17 12.84 7.85
C LEU A 109 -9.92 14.34 7.99
N ASP A 110 -8.77 14.70 8.54
CA ASP A 110 -8.35 16.10 8.70
C ASP A 110 -7.90 16.73 7.36
N GLY A 111 -7.83 15.95 6.28
CA GLY A 111 -7.39 16.40 4.96
C GLY A 111 -5.89 16.69 4.85
N ARG A 112 -5.08 16.29 5.84
CA ARG A 112 -3.62 16.41 5.81
C ARG A 112 -2.98 15.41 4.84
N ILE A 113 -3.65 14.29 4.60
CA ILE A 113 -3.27 13.28 3.61
C ILE A 113 -4.39 13.19 2.59
N THR A 114 -4.05 13.39 1.31
CA THR A 114 -5.00 13.24 0.20
C THR A 114 -4.42 12.34 -0.88
N PHE A 115 -5.18 11.34 -1.32
CA PHE A 115 -4.72 10.37 -2.31
C PHE A 115 -5.12 10.72 -3.76
N ASN A 116 -5.93 11.76 -3.95
CA ASN A 116 -6.52 12.13 -5.25
C ASN A 116 -5.53 12.73 -6.25
N LYS A 117 -4.33 13.12 -5.80
CA LYS A 117 -3.30 13.74 -6.65
C LYS A 117 -2.13 12.83 -6.98
N ILE A 118 -2.04 11.67 -6.34
CA ILE A 118 -0.89 10.75 -6.46
C ILE A 118 -0.63 10.37 -7.92
N ASP A 119 -1.67 10.12 -8.71
CA ASP A 119 -1.54 9.75 -10.13
C ASP A 119 -0.93 10.85 -11.02
N SER A 120 -0.98 12.11 -10.55
CA SER A 120 -0.50 13.28 -11.29
C SER A 120 0.84 13.83 -10.78
N GLN A 121 1.34 13.29 -9.66
CA GLN A 121 2.56 13.75 -9.01
C GLN A 121 3.76 12.90 -9.45
N THR A 122 4.92 13.55 -9.50
CA THR A 122 6.20 12.86 -9.63
C THR A 122 6.56 12.14 -8.32
N ASN A 123 7.41 11.12 -8.39
CA ASN A 123 7.91 10.45 -7.18
C ASN A 123 8.48 11.45 -6.17
N ALA A 124 9.23 12.45 -6.63
CA ALA A 124 9.83 13.48 -5.77
C ALA A 124 8.77 14.30 -5.00
N GLU A 125 7.66 14.64 -5.65
CA GLU A 125 6.54 15.35 -5.02
C GLU A 125 5.82 14.46 -4.02
N ILE A 126 5.57 13.19 -4.36
CA ILE A 126 4.94 12.21 -3.45
C ILE A 126 5.79 12.03 -2.19
N ILE A 127 7.11 11.90 -2.34
CA ILE A 127 8.04 11.75 -1.22
C ILE A 127 8.06 13.02 -0.36
N ALA A 128 8.11 14.20 -0.98
CA ALA A 128 8.10 15.46 -0.25
C ALA A 128 6.80 15.65 0.55
N GLU A 129 5.66 15.27 -0.02
CA GLU A 129 4.37 15.27 0.67
C GLU A 129 4.34 14.27 1.83
N ALA A 130 4.82 13.05 1.59
CA ALA A 130 4.86 11.98 2.60
C ALA A 130 5.76 12.30 3.80
N ASN A 131 6.85 13.05 3.59
CA ASN A 131 7.72 13.48 4.67
C ASN A 131 7.04 14.43 5.66
N ASN A 132 5.95 15.10 5.26
CA ASN A 132 5.18 15.96 6.15
C ASN A 132 4.22 15.18 7.08
N TRP A 133 4.17 13.85 6.97
CA TRP A 133 3.28 12.98 7.76
C TRP A 133 3.90 12.61 9.13
N HIS A 134 4.32 13.62 9.91
CA HIS A 134 4.78 13.51 11.30
C HIS A 134 3.63 13.26 12.28
N PRO A 135 3.84 12.55 13.44
CA PRO A 135 5.10 12.28 14.13
C PRO A 135 5.71 10.89 13.91
N TYR A 136 5.10 10.02 13.09
CA TYR A 136 5.56 8.64 12.87
C TYR A 136 6.25 8.48 11.52
N GLU A 137 7.35 9.21 11.31
CA GLU A 137 8.34 8.81 10.31
C GLU A 137 8.75 7.36 10.59
N SER A 138 8.56 6.45 9.64
CA SER A 138 9.46 5.31 9.38
C SER A 138 8.81 4.16 8.64
N VAL A 139 7.50 4.11 8.40
CA VAL A 139 6.97 2.94 7.67
C VAL A 139 5.92 3.23 6.62
N ALA A 140 5.08 4.25 6.77
CA ALA A 140 4.16 4.65 5.68
C ALA A 140 4.93 5.20 4.46
N SER A 141 5.98 5.98 4.70
CA SER A 141 6.86 6.54 3.65
C SER A 141 7.64 5.49 2.86
N TRP A 142 7.92 4.31 3.45
CA TRP A 142 8.59 3.21 2.72
C TRP A 142 7.69 2.53 1.68
N TYR A 143 6.38 2.72 1.75
CA TYR A 143 5.41 2.08 0.85
C TYR A 143 4.89 2.99 -0.27
N LEU A 144 5.37 4.24 -0.36
CA LEU A 144 5.15 5.13 -1.51
C LEU A 144 6.26 5.01 -2.57
N TRP A 145 7.13 3.99 -2.44
CA TRP A 145 8.19 3.62 -3.37
C TRP A 145 7.91 2.28 -4.04
#